data_AF-A0A5E4K055-F1
#
_entry.id   AF-A0A5E4K055-F1
#
_cell.length_a   1.000
_cell.length_b   1.000
_cell.length_c   1.000
_cell.angle_alpha   90.00
_cell.angle_beta   90.00
_cell.angle_gamma   90.00
#
_symmetry.space_group_name_H-M   'P 1'
#
loop_
_entity.id
_entity.type
_entity.pdbx_description
1 polymer ?
#
loop_
_entity_poly.entity_id
_entity_poly.type
_entity_poly.pdbx_seq_one_letter_code
_entity_poly.pdbx_strand_id
1 'polypeptide(L)'
;MLKSGKNKISQNRSFSFCAFPKNRRGWIEIVEAVFSIFLIAGVLLIIVNKNSSMNSDISEKVYNIEISILKEIQTNDTIRGDIANAPLPLPLSWTDEGFPNSVKNGISSRIPSYLNCTAKICLLNDSCSLGQSVDTDIYSQSTAIMAVFNQTVYRQLNLFCWQK
;
A
#
# COMPACT_ATOMS: atom_id res chain seq x y z
N MET A 1 6.33 -43.09 28.82
CA MET A 1 4.85 -43.11 28.80
C MET A 1 4.34 -41.69 28.98
N LEU A 2 3.99 -40.98 27.89
CA LEU A 2 3.37 -39.64 27.96
C LEU A 2 2.06 -39.67 27.17
N LYS A 3 0.98 -39.30 27.85
CA LYS A 3 -0.41 -39.44 27.42
C LYS A 3 -0.73 -38.49 26.26
N SER A 4 -1.29 -39.10 25.22
CA SER A 4 -1.92 -38.47 24.06
C SER A 4 -3.13 -37.61 24.47
N GLY A 5 -3.09 -36.31 24.17
CA GLY A 5 -4.23 -35.40 24.27
C GLY A 5 -4.94 -35.29 22.92
N LYS A 6 -6.14 -35.86 22.83
CA LYS A 6 -7.01 -35.75 21.65
C LYS A 6 -7.79 -34.44 21.72
N ASN A 7 -7.52 -33.54 20.77
CA ASN A 7 -8.23 -32.27 20.63
C ASN A 7 -9.51 -32.47 19.79
N LYS A 8 -10.68 -32.20 20.38
CA LYS A 8 -12.01 -32.35 19.76
C LYS A 8 -12.30 -31.12 18.91
N ILE A 9 -12.36 -31.29 17.59
CA ILE A 9 -12.82 -30.27 16.64
C ILE A 9 -14.34 -30.09 16.82
N SER A 10 -14.72 -28.86 17.14
CA SER A 10 -16.08 -28.42 17.46
C SER A 10 -16.90 -28.12 16.20
N GLN A 11 -17.95 -28.93 16.03
CA GLN A 11 -19.28 -28.64 15.46
C GLN A 11 -19.40 -27.58 14.35
N ASN A 12 -19.54 -28.12 13.14
CA ASN A 12 -20.15 -27.51 11.96
C ASN A 12 -21.61 -27.11 12.27
N ARG A 13 -21.87 -25.82 12.49
CA ARG A 13 -23.24 -25.29 12.65
C ARG A 13 -23.88 -25.18 11.26
N SER A 14 -24.57 -26.24 10.86
CA SER A 14 -25.56 -26.22 9.79
C SER A 14 -26.60 -25.14 10.12
N PHE A 15 -26.61 -24.06 9.35
CA PHE A 15 -27.71 -23.11 9.33
C PHE A 15 -28.92 -23.80 8.70
N SER A 16 -29.71 -24.45 9.54
CA SER A 16 -31.02 -24.98 9.18
C SER A 16 -31.98 -23.81 8.96
N PHE A 17 -32.11 -23.38 7.70
CA PHE A 17 -33.13 -22.44 7.25
C PHE A 17 -34.45 -23.20 7.05
N CYS A 18 -35.16 -23.47 8.14
CA CYS A 18 -36.54 -23.95 8.10
C CYS A 18 -37.45 -22.97 8.84
N ALA A 19 -37.92 -21.95 8.13
CA ALA A 19 -39.04 -21.12 8.57
C ALA A 19 -39.80 -20.56 7.36
N PHE A 20 -40.51 -21.42 6.62
CA PHE A 20 -41.60 -20.97 5.77
C PHE A 20 -42.88 -20.95 6.62
N PRO A 21 -43.41 -19.79 7.02
CA PRO A 21 -44.64 -19.78 7.78
C PRO A 21 -45.83 -20.09 6.89
N LYS A 22 -46.79 -20.75 7.53
CA LYS A 22 -48.05 -21.21 6.99
C LYS A 22 -48.94 -20.08 6.41
N ASN A 23 -48.61 -18.81 6.69
CA ASN A 23 -49.39 -17.65 6.28
C ASN A 23 -48.66 -16.86 5.17
N ARG A 24 -48.91 -17.26 3.91
CA ARG A 24 -48.21 -16.71 2.73
C ARG A 24 -48.37 -15.20 2.57
N ARG A 25 -49.46 -14.64 3.07
CA ARG A 25 -49.79 -13.21 2.91
C ARG A 25 -48.89 -12.29 3.75
N GLY A 26 -48.61 -12.65 5.00
CA GLY A 26 -47.75 -11.84 5.88
C GLY A 26 -46.26 -11.93 5.50
N TRP A 27 -45.83 -13.02 4.87
CA TRP A 27 -44.45 -13.14 4.42
C TRP A 27 -44.14 -12.27 3.20
N ILE A 28 -45.12 -12.05 2.33
CA ILE A 28 -44.97 -11.16 1.18
C ILE A 28 -44.72 -9.71 1.65
N GLU A 29 -45.46 -9.27 2.67
CA GLU A 29 -45.32 -7.93 3.25
C GLU A 29 -43.94 -7.69 3.89
N ILE A 30 -43.38 -8.72 4.55
CA ILE A 30 -42.03 -8.66 5.12
C ILE A 30 -40.96 -8.59 4.01
N VAL A 31 -41.10 -9.41 2.96
CA VAL A 31 -40.15 -9.42 1.84
C VAL A 31 -40.16 -8.09 1.09
N GLU A 32 -41.33 -7.47 0.91
CA GLU A 32 -41.48 -6.16 0.29
C GLU A 32 -40.78 -5.04 1.06
N ALA A 33 -40.95 -5.02 2.38
CA ALA A 33 -40.26 -4.04 3.24
C ALA A 33 -38.74 -4.21 3.20
N VAL A 34 -38.24 -5.46 3.21
CA VAL A 34 -36.81 -5.76 3.11
C VAL A 34 -36.24 -5.29 1.76
N PHE A 35 -36.96 -5.52 0.66
CA PHE A 35 -36.53 -5.09 -0.67
C PHE A 35 -36.45 -3.57 -0.79
N SER A 36 -37.38 -2.85 -0.15
CA SER A 36 -37.37 -1.38 -0.10
C SER A 36 -36.15 -0.84 0.63
N ILE A 37 -35.77 -1.46 1.76
CA ILE A 37 -34.56 -1.08 2.51
C ILE A 37 -33.30 -1.35 1.69
N PHE A 38 -33.22 -2.49 1.00
CA PHE A 38 -32.08 -2.79 0.13
C PHE A 38 -31.95 -1.83 -1.05
N LEU A 39 -33.06 -1.40 -1.66
CA LEU A 39 -33.03 -0.39 -2.72
C LEU A 39 -32.48 0.94 -2.22
N ILE A 40 -32.95 1.41 -1.06
CA ILE A 40 -32.47 2.66 -0.47
C ILE A 40 -30.99 2.56 -0.12
N ALA A 41 -30.56 1.47 0.53
CA ALA A 41 -29.15 1.22 0.86
C ALA A 41 -28.27 1.14 -0.40
N GLY A 42 -28.77 0.51 -1.46
CA GLY A 42 -28.07 0.41 -2.75
C GLY A 42 -27.85 1.78 -3.40
N VAL A 43 -28.87 2.64 -3.41
CA VAL A 43 -28.73 4.01 -3.95
C VAL A 43 -27.72 4.83 -3.14
N LEU A 44 -27.75 4.73 -1.81
CA LEU A 44 -26.79 5.41 -0.93
C LEU A 44 -25.33 4.99 -1.22
N LEU A 45 -25.08 3.70 -1.43
CA LEU A 45 -23.74 3.20 -1.77
C LEU A 45 -23.21 3.78 -3.09
N ILE A 46 -24.06 3.96 -4.10
CA ILE A 46 -23.66 4.54 -5.39
C ILE A 46 -23.22 6.01 -5.23
N ILE A 47 -23.93 6.78 -4.40
CA ILE A 47 -23.61 8.19 -4.15
C ILE A 47 -22.26 8.32 -3.44
N VAL A 48 -21.99 7.48 -2.43
CA VAL A 48 -20.72 7.47 -1.71
C VAL A 48 -19.55 7.12 -2.64
N ASN A 49 -19.73 6.15 -3.54
CA ASN A 49 -18.66 5.73 -4.44
C ASN A 49 -18.30 6.79 -5.50
N LYS A 50 -19.27 7.60 -5.95
CA LYS A 50 -19.03 8.66 -6.96
C LYS A 50 -18.10 9.76 -6.48
N ASN A 51 -18.15 10.14 -5.19
CA ASN A 51 -17.26 11.18 -4.65
C ASN A 51 -15.81 10.69 -4.44
N SER A 52 -15.58 9.38 -4.40
CA SER A 52 -14.24 8.80 -4.20
C SER A 52 -13.43 8.68 -5.50
N SER A 53 -14.08 8.69 -6.66
CA SER A 53 -13.45 8.27 -7.91
C SER A 53 -12.48 9.29 -8.52
N MET A 54 -12.63 10.59 -8.22
CA MET A 54 -11.79 11.61 -8.86
C MET A 54 -10.38 11.68 -8.26
N ASN A 55 -10.24 11.36 -6.97
CA ASN A 55 -8.95 11.32 -6.29
C ASN A 55 -8.27 9.95 -6.38
N SER A 56 -9.05 8.86 -6.57
CA SER A 56 -8.48 7.53 -6.77
C SER A 56 -7.65 7.45 -8.04
N ASP A 57 -8.07 8.12 -9.12
CA ASP A 57 -7.37 8.05 -10.41
C ASP A 57 -5.98 8.67 -10.35
N ILE A 58 -5.79 9.75 -9.57
CA ILE A 58 -4.48 10.38 -9.39
C ILE A 58 -3.63 9.55 -8.43
N SER A 59 -4.20 9.12 -7.29
CA SER A 59 -3.50 8.29 -6.32
C SER A 59 -3.01 6.97 -6.94
N GLU A 60 -3.82 6.33 -7.78
CA GLU A 60 -3.46 5.08 -8.46
C GLU A 60 -2.35 5.32 -9.49
N LYS A 61 -2.41 6.44 -10.24
CA LYS A 61 -1.34 6.81 -11.18
C LYS A 61 -0.01 7.05 -10.47
N VAL A 62 -0.01 7.82 -9.38
CA VAL A 62 1.20 8.08 -8.59
C VAL A 62 1.77 6.78 -8.06
N TYR A 63 0.93 5.94 -7.44
CA TYR A 63 1.33 4.63 -6.91
C TYR A 63 1.95 3.71 -7.98
N ASN A 64 1.34 3.63 -9.16
CA ASN A 64 1.86 2.83 -10.27
C ASN A 64 3.23 3.34 -10.76
N ILE A 65 3.43 4.66 -10.77
CA ILE A 65 4.71 5.28 -11.13
C ILE A 65 5.76 4.98 -10.06
N GLU A 66 5.44 5.15 -8.77
CA GLU A 66 6.35 4.85 -7.66
C GLU A 66 6.81 3.39 -7.69
N ILE A 67 5.88 2.44 -7.85
CA ILE A 67 6.22 1.02 -7.97
C ILE A 67 7.11 0.77 -9.18
N SER A 68 6.78 1.35 -10.34
CA SER A 68 7.58 1.15 -11.56
C SER A 68 9.02 1.61 -11.34
N ILE A 69 9.21 2.77 -10.69
CA ILE A 69 10.53 3.32 -10.37
C ILE A 69 11.27 2.41 -9.38
N LEU A 70 10.62 2.03 -8.28
CA LEU A 70 11.23 1.19 -7.25
C LEU A 70 11.59 -0.20 -7.80
N LYS A 71 10.77 -0.77 -8.68
CA LYS A 71 11.04 -2.05 -9.34
C LYS A 71 12.24 -1.98 -10.28
N GLU A 72 12.40 -0.88 -11.01
CA GLU A 72 13.57 -0.64 -11.85
C GLU A 72 14.85 -0.58 -11.01
N ILE A 73 14.80 0.15 -9.90
CA ILE A 73 15.90 0.23 -8.92
C ILE A 73 16.24 -1.15 -8.35
N GLN A 74 15.22 -1.96 -8.01
CA GLN A 74 15.41 -3.33 -7.50
C GLN A 74 15.93 -4.31 -8.55
N THR A 75 15.70 -4.05 -9.83
CA THR A 75 16.16 -4.94 -10.91
C THR A 75 17.59 -4.58 -11.35
N ASN A 76 18.02 -3.34 -11.11
CA ASN A 76 19.34 -2.87 -11.52
C ASN A 76 20.39 -3.10 -10.43
N ASP A 77 21.27 -4.08 -10.65
CA ASP A 77 22.32 -4.45 -9.69
C ASP A 77 23.31 -3.31 -9.38
N THR A 78 23.56 -2.41 -10.33
CA THR A 78 24.45 -1.26 -10.11
C THR A 78 23.85 -0.27 -9.11
N ILE A 79 22.57 0.09 -9.30
CA ILE A 79 21.85 1.00 -8.41
C ILE A 79 21.69 0.37 -7.02
N ARG A 80 21.45 -0.94 -6.95
CA ARG A 80 21.39 -1.67 -5.67
C ARG A 80 22.71 -1.64 -4.92
N GLY A 81 23.82 -1.86 -5.63
CA GLY A 81 25.17 -1.76 -5.07
C GLY A 81 25.44 -0.37 -4.50
N ASP A 82 25.03 0.68 -5.21
CA ASP A 82 25.22 2.06 -4.76
C ASP A 82 24.39 2.39 -3.51
N ILE A 83 23.16 1.89 -3.42
CA ILE A 83 22.31 2.05 -2.22
C ILE A 83 22.91 1.29 -1.03
N ALA A 84 23.39 0.07 -1.24
CA ALA A 84 23.99 -0.74 -0.18
C ALA A 84 25.26 -0.09 0.39
N ASN A 85 26.09 0.49 -0.48
CA ASN A 85 27.35 1.16 -0.14
C ASN A 85 27.18 2.66 0.20
N ALA A 86 25.94 3.13 0.41
CA ALA A 86 25.68 4.53 0.76
C ALA A 86 26.47 4.96 2.02
N PRO A 87 27.05 6.17 2.02
CA PRO A 87 27.87 6.67 3.11
C PRO A 87 27.05 6.86 4.40
N LEU A 88 27.70 6.63 5.54
CA LEU A 88 27.16 6.91 6.87
C LEU A 88 27.46 8.38 7.24
N PRO A 89 26.62 9.06 8.04
CA PRO A 89 25.46 8.55 8.77
C PRO A 89 24.16 8.47 7.94
N LEU A 90 23.26 7.57 8.35
CA LEU A 90 21.88 7.48 7.83
C LEU A 90 20.92 8.10 8.86
N PRO A 91 19.76 8.64 8.43
CA PRO A 91 19.17 8.62 7.09
C PRO A 91 19.77 9.64 6.14
N LEU A 92 19.86 9.28 4.85
CA LEU A 92 20.41 10.11 3.79
C LEU A 92 19.29 10.61 2.88
N SER A 93 19.17 11.93 2.76
CA SER A 93 18.15 12.60 1.95
C SER A 93 18.64 12.88 0.54
N TRP A 94 17.71 13.00 -0.40
CA TRP A 94 18.01 13.33 -1.81
C TRP A 94 18.91 14.56 -1.99
N THR A 95 18.75 15.56 -1.12
CA THR A 95 19.51 16.82 -1.13
C THR A 95 20.95 16.67 -0.64
N ASP A 96 21.27 15.58 0.04
CA ASP A 96 22.57 15.41 0.67
C ASP A 96 23.64 15.04 -0.37
N GLU A 97 24.85 15.54 -0.19
CA GLU A 97 25.98 15.34 -1.13
C GLU A 97 26.40 13.88 -1.23
N GLY A 98 26.14 13.07 -0.20
CA GLY A 98 26.46 11.64 -0.18
C GLY A 98 25.48 10.76 -0.96
N PHE A 99 24.38 11.31 -1.49
CA PHE A 99 23.33 10.50 -2.11
C PHE A 99 23.73 10.05 -3.52
N PRO A 100 23.68 8.74 -3.84
CA PRO A 100 24.18 8.22 -5.11
C PRO A 100 23.52 8.86 -6.34
N ASN A 101 24.33 9.42 -7.23
CA ASN A 101 23.84 10.08 -8.45
C ASN A 101 23.12 9.10 -9.40
N SER A 102 23.51 7.83 -9.41
CA SER A 102 22.86 6.77 -10.18
C SER A 102 21.37 6.63 -9.79
N VAL A 103 21.07 6.65 -8.49
CA VAL A 103 19.71 6.60 -7.95
C VAL A 103 18.95 7.89 -8.30
N LYS A 104 19.57 9.07 -8.13
CA LYS A 104 18.93 10.36 -8.49
C LYS A 104 18.54 10.39 -9.95
N ASN A 105 19.45 9.99 -10.84
CA ASN A 105 19.23 9.99 -12.28
C ASN A 105 18.16 8.96 -12.68
N GLY A 106 18.21 7.76 -12.09
CA GLY A 106 17.21 6.71 -12.31
C GLY A 106 15.79 7.21 -11.99
N ILE A 107 15.61 7.81 -10.82
CA ILE A 107 14.30 8.32 -10.39
C ILE A 107 13.91 9.56 -11.22
N SER A 108 14.81 10.53 -11.42
CA SER A 108 14.52 11.77 -12.15
C SER A 108 14.11 11.54 -13.61
N SER A 109 14.65 10.51 -14.26
CA SER A 109 14.32 10.17 -15.65
C SER A 109 12.89 9.63 -15.83
N ARG A 110 12.27 9.15 -14.76
CA ARG A 110 10.94 8.50 -14.77
C ARG A 110 9.85 9.33 -14.11
N ILE A 111 10.22 10.33 -13.30
CA ILE A 111 9.26 11.23 -12.67
C ILE A 111 8.59 12.09 -13.75
N PRO A 112 7.25 12.12 -13.81
CA PRO A 112 6.55 13.00 -14.72
C PRO A 112 6.60 14.47 -14.25
N SER A 113 6.45 15.41 -15.18
CA SER A 113 6.60 16.85 -14.91
C SER A 113 5.64 17.43 -13.87
N TYR A 114 4.48 16.79 -13.65
CA TYR A 114 3.45 17.22 -12.70
C TYR A 114 3.70 16.79 -11.24
N LEU A 115 4.69 15.93 -11.00
CA LEU A 115 5.06 15.46 -9.66
C LEU A 115 6.38 16.06 -9.20
N ASN A 116 6.46 16.33 -7.90
CA ASN A 116 7.71 16.48 -7.18
C ASN A 116 7.92 15.21 -6.37
N CYS A 117 9.08 14.58 -6.54
CA CYS A 117 9.44 13.42 -5.75
C CYS A 117 10.80 13.62 -5.09
N THR A 118 10.93 13.08 -3.90
CA THR A 118 12.17 13.02 -3.13
C THR A 118 12.35 11.61 -2.61
N ALA A 119 13.59 11.15 -2.49
CA ALA A 119 13.89 9.84 -1.93
C ALA A 119 14.80 9.96 -0.71
N LYS A 120 14.67 9.00 0.19
CA LYS A 120 15.54 8.85 1.37
C LYS A 120 16.03 7.42 1.49
N ILE A 121 17.31 7.27 1.80
CA ILE A 121 17.90 5.98 2.13
C ILE A 121 18.01 5.90 3.64
N CYS A 122 17.51 4.81 4.20
CA CYS A 122 17.37 4.59 5.63
C CYS A 122 17.76 3.16 6.00
N LEU A 123 17.97 2.92 7.29
CA LEU A 123 18.08 1.56 7.82
C LEU A 123 16.69 0.93 7.89
N LEU A 124 16.59 -0.40 7.74
CA LEU A 124 15.33 -1.14 7.87
C LEU A 124 14.64 -0.95 9.24
N ASN A 125 15.43 -0.68 10.28
CA ASN A 125 14.93 -0.56 11.65
C ASN A 125 14.62 0.89 12.06
N ASP A 126 14.98 1.88 11.24
CA ASP A 126 14.83 3.30 11.58
C ASP A 126 13.62 3.93 10.90
N SER A 127 12.97 4.87 11.59
CA SER A 127 11.87 5.64 11.01
C SER A 127 12.41 6.59 9.93
N CYS A 128 12.00 6.35 8.69
CA CYS A 128 12.41 7.13 7.54
C CYS A 128 11.28 8.10 7.16
N SER A 129 11.29 9.29 7.76
CA SER A 129 10.23 10.29 7.61
C SER A 129 10.68 11.47 6.75
N LEU A 130 9.75 12.05 5.98
CA LEU A 130 9.94 13.33 5.32
C LEU A 130 9.93 14.41 6.43
N GLY A 131 11.10 14.94 6.80
CA GLY A 131 11.25 15.89 7.91
C GLY A 131 10.72 17.30 7.60
N GLN A 132 9.96 17.45 6.52
CA GLN A 132 9.36 18.70 6.07
C GLN A 132 7.84 18.51 6.03
N SER A 133 7.12 19.46 6.62
CA SER A 133 5.68 19.57 6.45
C SER A 133 5.40 20.12 5.06
N VAL A 134 4.67 19.35 4.26
CA VAL A 134 4.12 19.81 2.99
C VAL A 134 2.61 19.92 3.17
N ASP A 135 2.00 20.99 2.68
CA ASP A 135 0.55 21.23 2.79
C ASP A 135 -0.28 20.38 1.81
N THR A 136 0.37 19.53 1.01
CA THR A 136 -0.26 18.66 0.02
C THR A 136 -0.25 17.21 0.48
N ASP A 137 -1.14 16.40 -0.09
CA ASP A 137 -1.12 14.95 0.11
C ASP A 137 0.21 14.34 -0.38
N ILE A 138 0.95 13.77 0.56
CA ILE A 138 2.22 13.08 0.28
C ILE A 138 1.94 11.59 0.11
N TYR A 139 2.28 11.08 -1.07
CA TYR A 139 2.34 9.65 -1.35
C TYR A 139 3.73 9.13 -0.96
N SER A 140 3.78 7.98 -0.32
CA SER A 140 5.02 7.40 0.20
C SER A 140 5.04 5.91 -0.04
N GLN A 141 6.04 5.46 -0.80
CA GLN A 141 6.29 4.03 -1.02
C GLN A 141 7.71 3.68 -0.58
N SER A 142 7.81 2.63 0.23
CA SER A 142 9.07 2.09 0.73
C SER A 142 9.41 0.77 0.06
N THR A 143 10.70 0.54 -0.18
CA THR A 143 11.18 -0.77 -0.57
C THR A 143 12.48 -1.15 0.11
N ALA A 144 12.61 -2.43 0.45
CA ALA A 144 13.86 -2.99 0.98
C ALA A 144 14.79 -3.33 -0.19
N ILE A 145 16.02 -2.84 -0.13
CA ILE A 145 17.09 -3.13 -1.07
C ILE A 145 18.12 -3.99 -0.36
N MET A 146 18.41 -5.13 -0.99
CA MET A 146 19.48 -6.05 -0.58
C MET A 146 20.66 -5.89 -1.52
N ALA A 147 21.86 -5.82 -0.96
CA ALA A 147 23.10 -5.87 -1.75
C ALA A 147 23.20 -7.17 -2.56
N VAL A 148 23.90 -7.11 -3.68
CA VAL A 148 24.22 -8.26 -4.54
C VAL A 148 25.60 -8.79 -4.16
N PHE A 149 25.66 -10.09 -3.85
CA PHE A 149 26.85 -10.89 -3.46
C PHE A 149 27.63 -10.41 -2.21
N ASN A 150 27.71 -11.28 -1.20
CA ASN A 150 28.59 -11.23 -0.02
C ASN A 150 28.41 -10.10 1.02
N GLN A 151 27.47 -9.17 0.84
CA GLN A 151 27.14 -8.17 1.86
C GLN A 151 25.76 -8.43 2.49
N THR A 152 25.72 -8.58 3.82
CA THR A 152 24.48 -8.70 4.62
C THR A 152 23.95 -7.33 5.05
N VAL A 153 24.16 -6.31 4.21
CA VAL A 153 23.69 -4.95 4.49
C VAL A 153 22.34 -4.77 3.82
N TYR A 154 21.33 -4.51 4.65
CA TYR A 154 19.99 -4.21 4.20
C TYR A 154 19.72 -2.73 4.38
N ARG A 155 19.25 -2.11 3.30
CA ARG A 155 18.86 -0.69 3.30
C ARG A 155 17.42 -0.58 2.85
N GLN A 156 16.75 0.46 3.30
CA GLN A 156 15.41 0.81 2.87
C GLN A 156 15.49 2.09 2.04
N LEU A 157 14.87 2.08 0.86
CA LEU A 157 14.68 3.27 0.04
C LEU A 157 13.21 3.67 0.14
N ASN A 158 12.97 4.88 0.65
CA ASN A 158 11.65 5.51 0.66
C ASN A 158 11.58 6.56 -0.43
N LEU A 159 10.55 6.47 -1.25
CA LEU A 159 10.20 7.47 -2.25
C LEU A 159 8.95 8.22 -1.76
N PHE A 160 9.02 9.54 -1.76
CA PHE A 160 7.94 10.44 -1.39
C PHE A 160 7.61 11.30 -2.59
N CYS A 161 6.37 11.25 -3.07
CA CYS A 161 5.90 12.04 -4.20
C CYS A 161 4.67 12.87 -3.81
N TRP A 162 4.58 14.08 -4.36
CA TRP A 162 3.42 14.96 -4.22
C TRP A 162 3.20 15.76 -5.50
N GLN A 163 1.98 16.28 -5.65
CA GLN A 163 1.62 17.12 -6.79
C GLN A 163 2.20 18.52 -6.62
N LYS A 164 2.66 19.10 -7.73
CA LYS A 164 3.09 20.51 -7.80
C LYS A 164 1.94 21.49 -7.68
#